data_AF-A0A957X5C8-F1
#
_entry.id   AF-A0A957X5C8-F1
#
_cell.length_a   1.000
_cell.length_b   1.000
_cell.length_c   1.000
_cell.angle_alpha   90.00
_cell.angle_beta   90.00
_cell.angle_gamma   90.00
#
_symmetry.space_group_name_H-M   'P 1'
#
loop_
_entity.id
_entity.type
_entity.pdbx_description
1 polymer ?
#
loop_
_entity_poly.entity_id
_entity_poly.type
_entity_poly.pdbx_seq_one_letter_code
_entity_poly.pdbx_strand_id
1 'polypeptide(L)'
;MPARTGQQVLERLREQPPALYHRGERITDTTTAPGIKNGVHSLADLYDHQWAHRDQSLYPSPSSGDPVGITFQIPTTVAELTAIGDAMHLRAAHTQGMMGRMPDYLNRAMAGYAGSAEFLRMQGDHFAENMRTYYEYLREHDLCLTHTLINPQSNR
;
A
#
# COMPACT_ATOMS: atom_id res chain seq x y z
N MET A 1 -1.70 -4.38 -13.44
CA MET A 1 -0.22 -4.29 -13.38
C MET A 1 0.16 -4.87 -12.04
N PRO A 2 0.63 -6.12 -12.00
CA PRO A 2 0.87 -6.86 -10.76
C PRO A 2 1.87 -6.17 -9.82
N ALA A 3 2.27 -6.85 -8.75
CA ALA A 3 3.22 -6.37 -7.75
C ALA A 3 4.30 -5.45 -8.35
N ARG A 4 4.43 -4.23 -7.85
CA ARG A 4 5.34 -3.24 -8.42
C ARG A 4 6.78 -3.52 -7.98
N THR A 5 7.71 -3.05 -8.79
CA THR A 5 9.13 -2.91 -8.44
C THR A 5 9.39 -1.51 -7.88
N GLY A 6 10.52 -1.34 -7.19
CA GLY A 6 10.97 -0.03 -6.70
C GLY A 6 11.14 0.97 -7.85
N GLN A 7 11.69 0.53 -8.99
CA GLN A 7 11.81 1.37 -10.19
C GLN A 7 10.46 1.94 -10.63
N GLN A 8 9.41 1.10 -10.70
CA GLN A 8 8.07 1.55 -11.09
C GLN A 8 7.47 2.54 -10.10
N VAL A 9 7.79 2.42 -8.80
CA VAL A 9 7.37 3.41 -7.79
C VAL A 9 8.05 4.75 -8.03
N LEU A 10 9.36 4.76 -8.28
CA LEU A 10 10.12 5.98 -8.56
C LEU A 10 9.68 6.65 -9.86
N GLU A 11 9.43 5.88 -10.92
CA GLU A 11 8.90 6.36 -12.20
C GLU A 11 7.52 7.00 -12.01
N ARG A 12 6.61 6.32 -11.32
CA ARG A 12 5.27 6.85 -11.06
C ARG A 12 5.29 8.18 -10.28
N LEU A 13 6.23 8.36 -9.36
CA LEU A 13 6.40 9.62 -8.62
C LEU A 13 6.99 10.74 -9.48
N ARG A 14 7.85 10.42 -10.46
CA ARG A 14 8.38 11.40 -11.43
C ARG A 14 7.35 11.80 -12.47
N GLU A 15 6.57 10.85 -12.97
CA GLU A 15 5.58 11.08 -14.03
C GLU A 15 4.34 11.82 -13.53
N GLN A 16 3.92 11.57 -12.28
CA GLN A 16 2.78 12.27 -11.68
C GLN A 16 3.16 12.71 -10.26
N PRO A 17 3.97 13.77 -10.15
CA PRO A 17 4.46 14.26 -8.87
C PRO A 17 3.31 14.87 -8.05
N PRO A 18 3.25 14.63 -6.73
CA PRO A 18 2.26 15.26 -5.88
C PRO A 18 2.51 16.77 -5.78
N ALA A 19 1.46 17.53 -5.48
CA ALA A 19 1.61 18.93 -5.10
C ALA A 19 2.19 19.02 -3.68
N LEU A 20 3.52 18.96 -3.57
CA LEU A 20 4.26 18.96 -2.31
C LEU A 20 5.01 20.28 -2.11
N TYR A 21 4.95 20.82 -0.89
CA TYR A 21 5.71 21.98 -0.48
C TYR A 21 6.54 21.65 0.75
N HIS A 22 7.82 22.00 0.74
CA HIS A 22 8.74 21.81 1.87
C HIS A 22 9.57 23.07 2.06
N ARG A 23 9.62 23.59 3.30
CA ARG A 23 10.36 24.82 3.65
C ARG A 23 10.01 26.04 2.78
N GLY A 24 8.73 26.16 2.40
CA GLY A 24 8.23 27.27 1.58
C GLY A 24 8.44 27.10 0.07
N GLU A 25 9.12 26.04 -0.37
CA GLU A 25 9.39 25.77 -1.77
C GLU A 25 8.53 24.62 -2.30
N ARG A 26 8.12 24.73 -3.56
CA ARG A 26 7.43 23.64 -4.26
C ARG A 26 8.45 22.59 -4.67
N ILE A 27 8.22 21.34 -4.28
CA ILE A 27 9.01 20.20 -4.72
C ILE A 27 8.46 19.71 -6.06
N THR A 28 9.31 19.67 -7.09
CA THR A 28 8.95 19.22 -8.44
C THR A 28 9.30 17.75 -8.69
N ASP A 29 10.32 17.22 -8.00
CA ASP A 29 10.74 15.82 -8.06
C ASP A 29 11.09 15.30 -6.66
N THR A 30 10.23 14.43 -6.13
CA THR A 30 10.40 13.85 -4.79
C THR A 30 11.51 12.78 -4.74
N THR A 31 11.91 12.23 -5.88
CA THR A 31 12.94 11.18 -5.96
C THR A 31 14.37 11.73 -5.80
N THR A 32 14.54 13.04 -5.96
CA THR A 32 15.84 13.72 -5.88
C THR A 32 15.90 14.83 -4.82
N ALA A 33 14.75 15.34 -4.36
CA ALA A 33 14.68 16.44 -3.40
C ALA A 33 15.38 16.14 -2.04
N PRO A 34 16.29 17.00 -1.57
CA PRO A 34 16.89 16.89 -0.25
C PRO A 34 15.85 16.85 0.87
N GLY A 35 16.06 15.99 1.88
CA GLY A 35 15.13 15.80 3.00
C GLY A 35 13.92 14.89 2.69
N ILE A 36 13.65 14.58 1.42
CA ILE A 36 12.53 13.71 0.99
C ILE A 36 13.04 12.44 0.32
N LYS A 37 14.04 12.56 -0.57
CA LYS A 37 14.48 11.48 -1.45
C LYS A 37 14.76 10.16 -0.74
N ASN A 38 15.41 10.19 0.42
CA ASN A 38 15.78 8.96 1.13
C ASN A 38 14.55 8.17 1.57
N GLY A 39 13.48 8.84 2.02
CA GLY A 39 12.22 8.16 2.35
C GLY A 39 11.51 7.58 1.14
N VAL A 40 11.60 8.27 -0.01
CA VAL A 40 11.06 7.78 -1.28
C VAL A 40 11.84 6.55 -1.78
N HIS A 41 13.17 6.56 -1.67
CA HIS A 41 14.00 5.40 -2.01
C HIS A 41 13.78 4.25 -1.03
N SER A 42 13.65 4.49 0.28
CA SER A 42 13.28 3.43 1.24
C SER A 42 11.89 2.83 0.95
N LEU A 43 10.93 3.64 0.46
CA LEU A 43 9.65 3.11 -0.03
C LEU A 43 9.86 2.23 -1.26
N ALA A 44 10.61 2.69 -2.25
CA ALA A 44 10.91 1.92 -3.45
C ALA A 44 11.63 0.59 -3.12
N ASP A 45 12.60 0.62 -2.20
CA ASP A 45 13.33 -0.56 -1.73
C ASP A 45 12.39 -1.62 -1.13
N LEU A 46 11.30 -1.24 -0.46
CA LEU A 46 10.29 -2.19 0.03
C LEU A 46 9.55 -2.92 -1.10
N TYR A 47 9.39 -2.28 -2.26
CA TYR A 47 8.79 -2.91 -3.44
C TYR A 47 9.77 -3.85 -4.15
N ASP A 48 11.07 -3.57 -4.13
CA ASP A 48 12.07 -4.56 -4.57
C ASP A 48 12.23 -5.70 -3.55
N HIS A 49 12.10 -5.39 -2.26
CA HIS A 49 12.19 -6.37 -1.18
C HIS A 49 11.10 -7.45 -1.28
N GLN A 50 9.86 -7.10 -1.65
CA GLN A 50 8.80 -8.10 -1.85
C GLN A 50 9.12 -9.04 -3.02
N TRP A 51 9.79 -8.55 -4.07
CA TRP A 51 10.24 -9.38 -5.19
C TRP A 51 11.41 -10.27 -4.80
N ALA A 52 12.36 -9.76 -4.02
CA ALA A 52 13.45 -10.56 -3.47
C ALA A 52 12.97 -11.70 -2.55
N HIS A 53 11.79 -11.53 -1.94
CA HIS A 53 11.16 -12.53 -1.07
C HIS A 53 9.81 -12.99 -1.63
N ARG A 54 9.76 -13.19 -2.95
CA ARG A 54 8.52 -13.48 -3.71
C ARG A 54 7.64 -14.54 -3.05
N ASP A 55 8.21 -15.66 -2.62
CA ASP A 55 7.44 -16.79 -2.09
C ASP A 55 6.77 -16.50 -0.74
N GLN A 56 7.29 -15.52 0.02
CA GLN A 56 6.71 -15.07 1.28
C GLN A 56 5.84 -13.81 1.10
N SER A 57 6.13 -12.99 0.09
CA SER A 57 5.55 -11.65 -0.03
C SER A 57 4.49 -11.52 -1.12
N LEU A 58 4.42 -12.47 -2.06
CA LEU A 58 3.52 -12.43 -3.21
C LEU A 58 2.69 -13.71 -3.31
N TYR A 59 1.47 -13.58 -3.84
CA TYR A 59 0.58 -14.71 -4.12
C TYR A 59 -0.12 -14.50 -5.48
N PRO A 60 -0.60 -15.56 -6.15
CA PRO A 60 -1.30 -15.41 -7.41
C PRO A 60 -2.63 -14.68 -7.20
N SER A 61 -2.85 -13.64 -7.99
CA SER A 61 -4.10 -12.89 -8.01
C SER A 61 -5.29 -13.81 -8.34
N PRO A 62 -6.40 -13.75 -7.57
CA PRO A 62 -7.61 -14.48 -7.92
C PRO A 62 -8.27 -14.03 -9.24
N SER A 63 -8.00 -12.80 -9.72
CA SER A 63 -8.63 -12.28 -10.94
C SER A 63 -7.74 -12.31 -12.18
N SER A 64 -6.42 -12.15 -12.03
CA SER A 64 -5.47 -12.12 -13.14
C SER A 64 -4.49 -13.30 -13.16
N GLY A 65 -4.30 -14.00 -12.04
CA GLY A 65 -3.25 -15.01 -11.86
C GLY A 65 -1.84 -14.42 -11.68
N ASP A 66 -1.65 -13.13 -11.96
CA ASP A 66 -0.38 -12.44 -11.79
C ASP A 66 0.00 -12.32 -10.30
N PRO A 67 1.30 -12.23 -9.94
CA PRO A 67 1.72 -12.09 -8.56
C PRO A 67 1.32 -10.72 -7.96
N VAL A 68 0.62 -10.73 -6.83
CA VAL A 68 0.22 -9.53 -6.08
C VAL A 68 0.68 -9.62 -4.62
N GLY A 69 0.81 -8.49 -3.94
CA GLY A 69 1.28 -8.43 -2.55
C GLY A 69 0.39 -9.24 -1.59
N ILE A 70 0.97 -10.18 -0.85
CA ILE A 70 0.28 -11.03 0.14
C ILE A 70 -0.46 -10.22 1.20
N THR A 71 -0.01 -8.99 1.48
CA THR A 71 -0.66 -8.10 2.42
C THR A 71 -2.03 -7.61 1.95
N PHE A 72 -2.41 -7.82 0.69
CA PHE A 72 -3.79 -7.66 0.21
C PHE A 72 -4.67 -8.89 0.48
N GLN A 73 -4.12 -10.10 0.66
CA GLN A 73 -4.90 -11.34 0.77
C GLN A 73 -5.98 -11.25 1.87
N ILE A 74 -7.20 -11.68 1.55
CA ILE A 74 -8.27 -11.83 2.54
C ILE A 74 -8.17 -13.26 3.08
N PRO A 75 -7.67 -13.47 4.32
CA PRO A 75 -7.43 -14.82 4.82
C PRO A 75 -8.75 -15.51 5.16
N THR A 76 -8.83 -16.80 4.82
CA THR A 76 -9.94 -17.70 5.17
C THR A 76 -9.48 -18.82 6.12
N THR A 77 -8.18 -18.95 6.33
CA THR A 77 -7.57 -19.93 7.23
C THR A 77 -6.53 -19.29 8.16
N VAL A 78 -6.23 -19.97 9.27
CA VAL A 78 -5.18 -19.54 10.22
C VAL A 78 -3.81 -19.50 9.53
N ALA A 79 -3.50 -20.48 8.67
CA ALA A 79 -2.23 -20.54 7.96
C ALA A 79 -2.03 -19.32 7.05
N GLU A 80 -3.07 -18.89 6.32
CA GLU A 80 -3.01 -17.67 5.51
C GLU A 80 -2.81 -16.41 6.37
N LEU A 81 -3.50 -16.32 7.51
CA LEU A 81 -3.32 -15.21 8.44
C LEU A 81 -1.90 -15.15 8.99
N THR A 82 -1.32 -16.30 9.35
CA THR A 82 0.08 -16.41 9.80
C THR A 82 1.04 -15.99 8.70
N ALA A 83 0.86 -16.47 7.46
CA ALA A 83 1.70 -16.09 6.33
C ALA A 83 1.68 -14.57 6.04
N ILE A 84 0.51 -13.93 6.13
CA ILE A 84 0.40 -12.48 6.02
C ILE A 84 1.20 -11.79 7.14
N GLY A 85 1.08 -12.27 8.38
CA GLY A 85 1.82 -11.75 9.53
C GLY A 85 3.34 -11.87 9.35
N ASP A 86 3.82 -13.02 8.87
CA ASP A 86 5.24 -13.27 8.61
C ASP A 86 5.78 -12.34 7.53
N ALA A 87 5.02 -12.12 6.46
CA ALA A 87 5.38 -11.17 5.41
C ALA A 87 5.43 -9.72 5.90
N MET A 88 4.50 -9.32 6.78
CA MET A 88 4.52 -7.99 7.41
C MET A 88 5.71 -7.83 8.36
N HIS A 89 6.05 -8.87 9.14
CA HIS A 89 7.24 -8.87 9.98
C HIS A 89 8.53 -8.78 9.15
N LEU A 90 8.59 -9.48 8.03
CA LEU A 90 9.72 -9.42 7.10
C LEU A 90 9.93 -7.98 6.58
N ARG A 91 8.86 -7.27 6.19
CA ARG A 91 8.93 -5.85 5.76
C ARG A 91 9.30 -4.92 6.92
N ALA A 92 8.74 -5.14 8.10
CA ALA A 92 9.07 -4.37 9.29
C ALA A 92 10.55 -4.52 9.68
N ALA A 93 11.08 -5.75 9.64
CA ALA A 93 12.49 -6.03 9.89
C ALA A 93 13.38 -5.32 8.86
N HIS A 94 12.99 -5.30 7.57
CA HIS A 94 13.76 -4.58 6.54
C HIS A 94 13.93 -3.09 6.86
N THR A 95 12.89 -2.43 7.40
CA THR A 95 12.94 -1.02 7.81
C THR A 95 13.37 -0.81 9.26
N GLN A 96 13.79 -1.88 9.95
CA GLN A 96 14.12 -1.85 11.38
C GLN A 96 12.98 -1.30 12.25
N GLY A 97 11.73 -1.47 11.81
CA GLY A 97 10.53 -0.95 12.46
C GLY A 97 10.35 0.57 12.37
N MET A 98 11.22 1.29 11.65
CA MET A 98 11.20 2.76 11.61
C MET A 98 10.14 3.33 10.67
N MET A 99 9.71 2.56 9.67
CA MET A 99 8.69 3.00 8.71
C MET A 99 7.29 2.55 9.15
N GLY A 100 6.62 3.32 10.00
CA GLY A 100 5.29 2.96 10.54
C GLY A 100 4.09 3.17 9.59
N ARG A 101 4.35 3.60 8.34
CA ARG A 101 3.33 3.89 7.30
C ARG A 101 3.68 3.22 5.97
N MET A 102 4.17 1.99 6.04
CA MET A 102 4.39 1.14 4.87
C MET A 102 3.04 0.79 4.19
N PRO A 103 3.05 0.43 2.89
CA PRO A 103 1.83 0.12 2.14
C PRO A 103 0.94 -0.96 2.79
N ASP A 104 1.56 -1.96 3.40
CA ASP A 104 0.88 -3.08 4.06
C ASP A 104 -0.09 -2.66 5.16
N TYR A 105 0.14 -1.51 5.82
CA TYR A 105 -0.77 -0.92 6.79
C TYR A 105 -2.19 -0.72 6.22
N LEU A 106 -2.32 -0.04 5.08
CA LEU A 106 -3.63 0.20 4.47
C LEU A 106 -4.06 -0.95 3.55
N ASN A 107 -3.15 -1.75 3.02
CA ASN A 107 -3.55 -3.00 2.35
C ASN A 107 -4.39 -3.86 3.29
N ARG A 108 -4.02 -3.96 4.58
CA ARG A 108 -4.81 -4.67 5.58
C ARG A 108 -6.17 -4.05 5.86
N ALA A 109 -6.23 -2.73 6.00
CA ALA A 109 -7.49 -2.03 6.21
C ALA A 109 -8.45 -2.28 5.02
N MET A 110 -7.95 -2.14 3.79
CA MET A 110 -8.74 -2.32 2.58
C MET A 110 -9.17 -3.77 2.37
N ALA A 111 -8.33 -4.74 2.68
CA ALA A 111 -8.69 -6.16 2.66
C ALA A 111 -9.78 -6.47 3.70
N GLY A 112 -9.73 -5.86 4.90
CA GLY A 112 -10.79 -5.96 5.90
C GLY A 112 -12.13 -5.40 5.43
N TYR A 113 -12.13 -4.22 4.82
CA TYR A 113 -13.35 -3.63 4.24
C TYR A 113 -13.89 -4.45 3.07
N ALA A 114 -13.03 -4.98 2.19
CA ALA A 114 -13.45 -5.82 1.07
C ALA A 114 -14.03 -7.16 1.55
N GLY A 115 -13.38 -7.80 2.53
CA GLY A 115 -13.87 -9.05 3.13
C GLY A 115 -15.21 -8.89 3.85
N SER A 116 -15.50 -7.68 4.34
CA SER A 116 -16.75 -7.33 5.02
C SER A 116 -17.59 -6.32 4.23
N ALA A 117 -17.47 -6.29 2.90
CA ALA A 117 -18.02 -5.20 2.08
C ALA A 117 -19.54 -5.01 2.24
N GLU A 118 -20.28 -6.07 2.59
CA GLU A 118 -21.72 -6.01 2.84
C GLU A 118 -22.09 -5.02 3.95
N PHE A 119 -21.23 -4.88 4.96
CA PHE A 119 -21.40 -3.88 6.02
C PHE A 119 -21.60 -2.47 5.46
N LEU A 120 -20.93 -2.12 4.37
CA LEU A 120 -20.97 -0.78 3.78
C LEU A 120 -22.31 -0.45 3.11
N ARG A 121 -23.16 -1.45 2.83
CA ARG A 121 -24.51 -1.20 2.27
C ARG A 121 -25.40 -0.42 3.22
N MET A 122 -25.10 -0.42 4.51
CA MET A 122 -25.82 0.41 5.48
C MET A 122 -25.75 1.91 5.15
N GLN A 123 -24.74 2.34 4.38
CA GLN A 123 -24.59 3.71 3.92
C GLN A 123 -25.17 3.93 2.51
N GLY A 124 -25.55 2.86 1.81
CA GLY A 124 -26.06 2.88 0.43
C GLY A 124 -25.66 1.63 -0.35
N ASP A 125 -26.58 1.10 -1.16
CA ASP A 125 -26.43 -0.21 -1.82
C ASP A 125 -25.16 -0.38 -2.68
N HIS A 126 -24.71 0.71 -3.30
CA HIS A 126 -23.56 0.70 -4.20
C HIS A 126 -22.20 0.66 -3.48
N PHE A 127 -22.13 0.96 -2.18
CA PHE A 127 -20.85 1.08 -1.47
C PHE A 127 -20.13 -0.25 -1.27
N ALA A 128 -20.86 -1.36 -1.14
CA ALA A 128 -20.23 -2.68 -1.10
C ALA A 128 -19.49 -2.99 -2.40
N GLU A 129 -20.11 -2.70 -3.54
CA GLU A 129 -19.52 -2.98 -4.84
C GLU A 129 -18.34 -2.04 -5.15
N ASN A 130 -18.49 -0.76 -4.83
CA ASN A 130 -17.40 0.20 -4.90
C ASN A 130 -16.18 -0.25 -4.08
N MET A 131 -16.41 -0.77 -2.88
CA MET A 131 -15.32 -1.25 -2.03
C MET A 131 -14.61 -2.46 -2.63
N ARG A 132 -15.35 -3.46 -3.15
CA ARG A 132 -14.77 -4.63 -3.82
C ARG A 132 -13.96 -4.21 -5.06
N THR A 133 -14.56 -3.37 -5.90
CA THR A 133 -13.92 -2.84 -7.12
C THR A 133 -12.66 -2.04 -6.77
N TYR A 134 -12.73 -1.17 -5.76
CA TYR A 134 -11.57 -0.37 -5.36
C TYR A 134 -10.48 -1.24 -4.74
N TYR A 135 -10.81 -2.20 -3.88
CA TYR A 135 -9.84 -3.16 -3.35
C TYR A 135 -9.13 -3.95 -4.46
N GLU A 136 -9.88 -4.44 -5.44
CA GLU A 136 -9.28 -5.13 -6.59
C GLU A 136 -8.34 -4.20 -7.36
N TYR A 137 -8.77 -2.97 -7.64
CA TYR A 137 -7.91 -1.96 -8.27
C TYR A 137 -6.62 -1.69 -7.47
N LEU A 138 -6.70 -1.58 -6.15
CA LEU A 138 -5.52 -1.37 -5.31
C LEU A 138 -4.55 -2.55 -5.38
N ARG A 139 -5.08 -3.78 -5.32
CA ARG A 139 -4.31 -5.03 -5.37
C ARG A 139 -3.66 -5.24 -6.73
N GLU A 140 -4.41 -5.03 -7.81
CA GLU A 140 -3.97 -5.19 -9.20
C GLU A 140 -3.09 -4.05 -9.71
N HIS A 141 -2.82 -3.03 -8.89
CA HIS A 141 -1.93 -1.93 -9.21
C HIS A 141 -0.88 -1.65 -8.11
N ASP A 142 -0.86 -2.46 -7.05
CA ASP A 142 0.05 -2.39 -5.90
C ASP A 142 0.24 -0.97 -5.33
N LEU A 143 -0.88 -0.29 -5.11
CA LEU A 143 -0.90 1.13 -4.73
C LEU A 143 -0.55 1.35 -3.25
N CYS A 144 0.42 2.25 -3.01
CA CYS A 144 0.72 2.74 -1.67
C CYS A 144 -0.32 3.78 -1.25
N LEU A 145 -1.22 3.41 -0.34
CA LEU A 145 -2.21 4.32 0.21
C LEU A 145 -1.73 5.03 1.47
N THR A 146 -2.41 6.14 1.78
CA THR A 146 -2.39 6.78 3.09
C THR A 146 -3.81 7.22 3.46
N HIS A 147 -4.01 7.67 4.69
CA HIS A 147 -5.28 8.19 5.16
C HIS A 147 -5.11 9.51 5.92
N THR A 148 -6.15 10.34 5.88
CA THR A 148 -6.20 11.61 6.62
C THR A 148 -7.52 11.65 7.38
N LEU A 149 -7.48 11.27 8.66
CA LEU A 149 -8.67 11.12 9.50
C LEU A 149 -8.80 12.20 10.58
N ILE A 150 -7.69 12.84 10.94
CA ILE A 150 -7.65 13.82 12.02
C ILE A 150 -8.09 15.17 11.47
N ASN A 151 -9.12 15.75 12.09
CA ASN A 151 -9.58 17.09 11.75
C ASN A 151 -8.50 18.14 12.09
N PRO A 152 -8.30 19.16 11.24
CA PRO A 152 -7.44 20.28 11.60
C PRO A 152 -7.90 20.92 12.91
N GLN A 153 -6.97 21.21 13.81
CA GLN A 153 -7.29 21.95 15.02
C GLN A 153 -7.57 23.41 14.65
N SER A 154 -8.83 23.83 14.75
CA SER A 154 -9.27 25.18 14.41
C SER A 154 -9.15 26.17 15.58
N ASN A 155 -9.19 25.69 16.82
CA ASN A 155 -9.03 26.52 18.02
C ASN A 155 -8.38 25.72 19.16
N ARG A 156 -7.71 26.41 20.09
CA ARG A 156 -7.12 25.83 21.31
C ARG A 156 -8.01 26.07 22.51
#